data_AF-A0A956HAD7-F1
#
_entry.id   AF-A0A956HAD7-F1
#
_cell.length_a   1.000
_cell.length_b   1.000
_cell.length_c   1.000
_cell.angle_alpha   90.00
_cell.angle_beta   90.00
_cell.angle_gamma   90.00
#
_symmetry.space_group_name_H-M   'P 1'
#
loop_
_entity.id
_entity.type
_entity.pdbx_description
1 polymer ?
#
loop_
_entity_poly.entity_id
_entity_poly.type
_entity_poly.pdbx_seq_one_letter_code
_entity_poly.pdbx_strand_id
1 'polypeptide(L)'
;MPDTSRTAAPTSPLARRQLLLFTGKGGVGKSTTVAALGVRAAELGMRPLIVELGHRASMAAIFSFALSSEGADATIDHEPRPIACDGRLSAMRLEQDEALYDYIVAQVKIRRLARAIAGNTSLRGLFGAAPAVREIVTLAKLEA
;
A
#
# COMPACT_ATOMS: atom_id res chain seq x y z
N MET A 1 36.06 -19.20 10.60
CA MET A 1 34.78 -19.15 9.86
C MET A 1 34.53 -17.69 9.50
N PRO A 2 34.23 -17.34 8.24
CA PRO A 2 33.88 -15.96 7.92
C PRO A 2 32.49 -15.65 8.50
N ASP A 3 32.38 -14.49 9.14
CA ASP A 3 31.18 -13.91 9.71
C ASP A 3 30.14 -13.63 8.61
N THR A 4 29.02 -14.36 8.65
CA THR A 4 27.90 -14.28 7.68
C THR A 4 26.89 -13.18 8.03
N SER A 5 27.13 -12.36 9.05
CA SER A 5 26.17 -11.33 9.50
C SER A 5 26.17 -10.02 8.69
N ARG A 6 27.04 -9.88 7.68
CA ARG A 6 27.06 -8.68 6.85
C ARG A 6 26.08 -8.84 5.68
N THR A 7 24.83 -8.46 5.88
CA THR A 7 23.83 -8.32 4.81
C THR A 7 24.39 -7.39 3.75
N ALA A 8 24.81 -7.94 2.61
CA ALA A 8 25.37 -7.15 1.52
C ALA A 8 24.31 -6.16 1.05
N ALA A 9 24.68 -4.87 0.96
CA ALA A 9 23.79 -3.83 0.47
C ALA A 9 23.19 -4.26 -0.88
N PRO A 10 21.88 -4.09 -1.09
CA PRO A 10 21.23 -4.63 -2.27
C PRO A 10 21.87 -4.09 -3.54
N THR A 11 22.46 -5.00 -4.32
CA THR A 11 23.24 -4.66 -5.52
C THR A 11 22.36 -4.44 -6.74
N SER A 12 21.10 -4.85 -6.70
CA SER A 12 20.19 -4.71 -7.84
C SER A 12 19.74 -3.25 -8.02
N PRO A 13 19.68 -2.73 -9.27
CA PRO A 13 19.15 -1.40 -9.54
C PRO A 13 17.72 -1.19 -9.04
N LEU A 14 16.91 -2.25 -8.99
CA LEU A 14 15.53 -2.20 -8.52
C LEU A 14 15.45 -1.97 -7.02
N ALA A 15 16.32 -2.60 -6.24
CA ALA A 15 16.32 -2.47 -4.78
C ALA A 15 16.87 -1.12 -4.30
N ARG A 16 17.43 -0.30 -5.20
CA ARG A 16 17.82 1.09 -4.94
C ARG A 16 16.69 2.10 -5.16
N ARG A 17 15.55 1.67 -5.72
CA ARG A 17 14.40 2.55 -5.97
C ARG A 17 13.47 2.53 -4.75
N GLN A 18 12.94 3.70 -4.40
CA GLN A 18 11.95 3.84 -3.32
C GLN A 18 10.53 3.48 -3.77
N LEU A 19 10.23 3.65 -5.05
CA LEU A 19 8.93 3.31 -5.64
C LEU A 19 9.11 2.40 -6.86
N LEU A 20 8.39 1.28 -6.86
CA LEU A 20 8.32 0.33 -7.96
C LEU A 20 6.86 0.17 -8.39
N LEU A 21 6.54 0.58 -9.61
CA LEU A 21 5.20 0.48 -10.18
C LEU A 21 5.09 -0.78 -11.04
N PHE A 22 4.09 -1.61 -10.75
CA PHE A 22 3.84 -2.86 -11.47
C PHE A 22 2.59 -2.73 -12.34
N THR A 23 2.79 -2.70 -13.66
CA THR A 23 1.72 -2.59 -14.66
C THR A 23 1.67 -3.80 -15.58
N GLY A 24 0.60 -3.95 -16.33
CA GLY A 24 0.36 -5.07 -17.25
C GLY A 24 -1.07 -5.60 -17.19
N LYS A 25 -1.43 -6.44 -18.16
CA LYS A 25 -2.78 -7.02 -18.31
C LYS A 25 -3.23 -7.80 -17.05
N GLY A 26 -4.54 -8.05 -16.92
CA GLY A 26 -5.06 -8.94 -15.89
C GLY A 26 -4.47 -10.35 -16.02
N GLY A 27 -4.15 -11.00 -14.91
CA GLY A 27 -3.70 -12.40 -14.89
C GLY A 27 -2.23 -12.67 -15.25
N VAL A 28 -1.43 -11.66 -15.63
CA VAL A 28 0.00 -11.86 -16.00
C VAL A 28 0.95 -12.10 -14.81
N GLY A 29 0.43 -12.29 -13.59
CA GLY A 29 1.23 -12.59 -12.40
C GLY A 29 1.74 -11.38 -11.60
N LYS A 30 1.27 -10.15 -11.88
CA LYS A 30 1.73 -8.93 -11.17
C LYS A 30 1.71 -9.06 -9.64
N SER A 31 0.58 -9.46 -9.06
CA SER A 31 0.44 -9.59 -7.60
C SER A 31 1.41 -10.61 -7.03
N THR A 32 1.62 -11.73 -7.72
CA THR A 32 2.59 -12.76 -7.33
C THR A 32 4.02 -12.24 -7.39
N THR A 33 4.39 -11.52 -8.46
CA THR A 33 5.71 -10.91 -8.59
C THR A 33 5.96 -9.87 -7.49
N VAL A 34 4.98 -9.02 -7.19
CA VAL A 34 5.04 -8.02 -6.13
C VAL A 34 5.24 -8.68 -4.76
N ALA A 35 4.46 -9.71 -4.45
CA ALA A 35 4.59 -10.46 -3.19
C ALA A 35 5.97 -11.11 -3.05
N ALA A 36 6.45 -11.80 -4.09
CA ALA A 36 7.76 -12.44 -4.09
C ALA A 36 8.90 -11.42 -3.91
N LEU A 37 8.82 -10.27 -4.59
CA LEU A 37 9.82 -9.21 -4.43
C LEU A 37 9.78 -8.59 -3.03
N GLY A 38 8.58 -8.37 -2.48
CA GLY A 38 8.39 -7.85 -1.13
C GLY A 38 9.01 -8.78 -0.07
N VAL A 39 8.72 -10.08 -0.14
CA VAL A 39 9.35 -11.08 0.74
C VAL A 39 10.87 -11.04 0.60
N ARG A 40 11.38 -11.06 -0.63
CA ARG A 40 12.83 -11.05 -0.87
C ARG A 40 13.50 -9.79 -0.34
N ALA A 41 12.88 -8.62 -0.50
CA ALA A 41 13.40 -7.37 0.04
C ALA A 41 13.41 -7.38 1.57
N ALA A 42 12.36 -7.90 2.21
CA ALA A 42 12.28 -8.04 3.66
C ALA A 42 13.35 -9.00 4.22
N GLU A 43 13.60 -10.13 3.54
CA GLU A 43 14.70 -11.06 3.87
C GLU A 43 16.09 -10.41 3.80
N LEU A 44 16.26 -9.43 2.89
CA LEU A 44 17.48 -8.64 2.77
C LEU A 44 17.56 -7.50 3.81
N GLY A 45 16.68 -7.50 4.82
CA GLY A 45 16.66 -6.52 5.91
C GLY A 45 15.96 -5.20 5.57
N MET A 46 15.32 -5.09 4.40
CA MET A 46 14.54 -3.92 4.03
C MET A 46 13.15 -3.95 4.72
N ARG A 47 12.42 -2.83 4.62
CA ARG A 47 11.04 -2.70 5.12
C ARG A 47 10.07 -2.30 4.00
N PRO A 48 9.80 -3.20 3.03
CA PRO A 48 8.92 -2.90 1.92
C PRO A 48 7.45 -2.75 2.34
N LEU A 49 6.76 -1.81 1.70
CA LEU A 49 5.31 -1.65 1.74
C LEU A 49 4.71 -2.02 0.38
N ILE A 50 3.81 -3.00 0.35
CA ILE A 50 3.01 -3.32 -0.83
C ILE A 50 1.74 -2.47 -0.81
N VAL A 51 1.50 -1.72 -1.89
CA VAL A 51 0.29 -0.92 -2.05
C VAL A 51 -0.58 -1.53 -3.16
N GLU A 52 -1.76 -2.05 -2.79
CA GLU A 52 -2.75 -2.50 -3.77
C GLU A 52 -3.61 -1.32 -4.24
N LEU A 53 -3.68 -1.11 -5.56
CA LEU A 53 -4.56 -0.13 -6.19
C LEU A 53 -5.81 -0.83 -6.72
N GLY A 54 -6.99 -0.52 -6.15
CA GLY A 54 -8.30 -0.99 -6.62
C GLY A 54 -8.91 -2.15 -5.81
N HIS A 55 -10.06 -2.64 -6.29
CA HIS A 55 -10.99 -3.47 -5.51
C HIS A 55 -10.56 -4.93 -5.24
N ARG A 56 -9.44 -5.41 -5.80
CA ARG A 56 -9.05 -6.82 -5.62
C ARG A 56 -8.12 -6.99 -4.44
N ALA A 57 -8.49 -7.89 -3.52
CA ALA A 57 -7.69 -8.26 -2.35
C ALA A 57 -6.70 -9.39 -2.64
N SER A 58 -5.70 -9.12 -3.48
CA SER A 58 -4.73 -10.14 -3.87
C SER A 58 -3.78 -10.47 -2.71
N MET A 59 -3.33 -9.46 -1.97
CA MET A 59 -2.37 -9.67 -0.88
C MET A 59 -2.98 -10.44 0.28
N ALA A 60 -4.24 -10.17 0.64
CA ALA A 60 -4.93 -10.91 1.70
C ALA A 60 -5.03 -12.40 1.36
N ALA A 61 -5.33 -12.72 0.10
CA ALA A 61 -5.36 -14.11 -0.37
C ALA A 61 -3.97 -14.77 -0.39
N ILE A 62 -2.95 -14.08 -0.94
CA ILE A 62 -1.58 -14.60 -1.05
C ILE A 62 -0.97 -14.86 0.33
N PHE A 63 -1.19 -13.97 1.29
CA PHE A 63 -0.65 -14.07 2.65
C PHE A 63 -1.65 -14.65 3.66
N SER A 64 -2.74 -15.27 3.20
CA SER A 64 -3.82 -15.79 4.03
C SER A 64 -3.34 -16.66 5.19
N PHE A 65 -2.36 -17.53 4.97
CA PHE A 65 -1.78 -18.36 6.04
C PHE A 65 -1.07 -17.53 7.11
N ALA A 66 -0.24 -16.56 6.71
CA ALA A 66 0.47 -15.67 7.63
C ALA A 66 -0.49 -14.75 8.39
N LEU A 67 -1.62 -14.39 7.78
CA LEU A 67 -2.65 -13.55 8.39
C LEU A 67 -3.59 -14.34 9.31
N SER A 68 -3.77 -15.64 9.06
CA SER A 68 -4.69 -16.50 9.83
C SER A 68 -4.29 -16.68 11.30
N SER A 69 -3.01 -16.52 11.64
CA SER A 69 -2.54 -16.57 13.03
C SER A 69 -3.00 -15.39 13.88
N GLU A 70 -3.53 -14.34 13.27
CA GLU A 70 -4.07 -13.16 13.97
C GLU A 70 -5.62 -13.14 14.03
N GLY A 71 -6.29 -14.16 13.48
CA GLY A 71 -7.76 -14.29 13.50
C GLY A 71 -8.34 -14.56 12.11
N ALA A 72 -9.59 -15.06 12.09
CA ALA A 72 -10.27 -15.51 10.87
C ALA A 72 -10.65 -14.40 9.87
N ASP A 73 -10.47 -13.12 10.23
CA ASP A 73 -10.94 -11.96 9.47
C ASP A 73 -9.82 -10.92 9.24
N ALA A 74 -8.58 -11.39 9.08
CA ALA A 74 -7.44 -10.50 8.87
C ALA A 74 -7.51 -9.83 7.48
N THR A 75 -8.04 -8.61 7.45
CA THR A 75 -8.12 -7.76 6.26
C THR A 75 -6.86 -6.91 6.05
N ILE A 76 -6.71 -6.43 4.82
CA ILE A 76 -5.71 -5.42 4.42
C ILE A 76 -6.50 -4.20 3.96
N ASP A 77 -6.41 -3.14 4.77
CA ASP A 77 -7.21 -1.92 4.67
C ASP A 77 -6.37 -0.72 4.21
N HIS A 78 -6.91 0.49 4.33
CA HIS A 78 -6.24 1.74 3.93
C HIS A 78 -4.95 2.01 4.71
N GLU A 79 -4.86 1.54 5.95
CA GLU A 79 -3.67 1.71 6.79
C GLU A 79 -2.66 0.57 6.59
N PRO A 80 -1.35 0.88 6.52
CA PRO A 80 -0.30 -0.14 6.46
C PRO A 80 -0.37 -1.14 7.61
N ARG A 81 -0.42 -2.43 7.27
CA ARG A 81 -0.40 -3.53 8.22
C ARG A 81 0.78 -4.46 7.96
N PRO A 82 1.51 -4.92 8.98
CA PRO A 82 2.49 -5.99 8.82
C PRO A 82 1.82 -7.30 8.39
N ILE A 83 2.39 -7.99 7.39
CA ILE A 83 1.80 -9.20 6.81
C ILE A 83 2.75 -10.40 6.76
N ALA A 84 4.07 -10.21 6.87
CA ALA A 84 5.05 -11.30 6.89
C ALA A 84 6.45 -10.85 7.39
N CYS A 85 7.39 -11.81 7.41
CA CYS A 85 8.83 -11.60 7.63
C CYS A 85 9.16 -10.90 8.96
N ASP A 86 8.58 -11.39 10.06
CA ASP A 86 8.71 -10.82 11.41
C ASP A 86 8.31 -9.33 11.47
N GLY A 87 7.27 -8.98 10.71
CA GLY A 87 6.73 -7.62 10.64
C GLY A 87 7.53 -6.65 9.75
N ARG A 88 8.51 -7.14 8.99
CA ARG A 88 9.27 -6.30 8.03
C ARG A 88 8.54 -6.06 6.71
N LEU A 89 7.67 -6.98 6.29
CA LEU A 89 6.85 -6.79 5.10
C LEU A 89 5.46 -6.30 5.53
N SER A 90 5.06 -5.14 5.02
CA SER A 90 3.73 -4.58 5.23
C SER A 90 2.95 -4.48 3.92
N ALA A 91 1.63 -4.46 4.01
CA ALA A 91 0.76 -4.16 2.89
C ALA A 91 -0.38 -3.21 3.30
N MET A 92 -0.88 -2.46 2.32
CA MET A 92 -2.10 -1.67 2.42
C MET A 92 -2.88 -1.73 1.11
N ARG A 93 -4.18 -1.44 1.20
CA ARG A 93 -5.08 -1.27 0.07
C ARG A 93 -5.48 0.19 0.00
N LEU A 94 -5.14 0.85 -1.10
CA LEU A 94 -5.50 2.25 -1.25
C LEU A 94 -7.01 2.39 -1.55
N GLU A 95 -7.76 2.67 -0.49
CA GLU A 95 -9.16 3.10 -0.58
C GLU A 95 -9.26 4.56 -1.02
N GLN A 96 -10.07 4.82 -2.05
CA GLN A 96 -10.12 6.13 -2.71
C GLN A 96 -10.77 7.19 -1.84
N ASP A 97 -11.86 6.85 -1.17
CA ASP A 97 -12.60 7.77 -0.29
C ASP A 97 -11.74 8.18 0.91
N GLU A 98 -10.99 7.24 1.47
CA GLU A 98 -10.04 7.49 2.56
C GLU A 98 -8.83 8.31 2.08
N ALA A 99 -8.27 8.00 0.90
CA ALA A 99 -7.19 8.81 0.31
C ALA A 99 -7.63 10.26 0.05
N LEU A 100 -8.87 10.46 -0.42
CA LEU A 100 -9.46 11.77 -0.62
C LEU A 100 -9.70 12.49 0.71
N TYR A 101 -10.16 11.77 1.74
CA TYR A 101 -10.31 12.28 3.09
C TYR A 101 -8.98 12.81 3.63
N ASP A 102 -7.94 11.98 3.59
CA ASP A 102 -6.59 12.31 4.04
C ASP A 102 -6.05 13.54 3.32
N TYR A 103 -6.24 13.59 2.00
CA TYR A 103 -5.84 14.73 1.17
C TYR A 103 -6.54 16.03 1.61
N ILE A 104 -7.87 16.01 1.80
CA ILE A 104 -8.62 17.19 2.24
C ILE A 104 -8.17 17.65 3.62
N VAL A 105 -7.97 16.71 4.56
CA VAL A 105 -7.53 17.01 5.93
C VAL A 105 -6.12 17.61 5.97
N ALA A 106 -5.24 17.19 5.06
CA ALA A 106 -3.90 17.74 4.92
C ALA A 106 -3.91 19.18 4.38
N GLN A 107 -4.81 19.50 3.44
CA GLN A 107 -4.86 20.83 2.81
C GLN A 107 -5.67 21.86 3.60
N VAL A 108 -6.70 21.44 4.34
CA VAL A 108 -7.61 22.35 5.06
C VAL A 108 -7.15 22.55 6.50
N LYS A 109 -6.64 23.76 6.80
CA LYS A 109 -6.14 24.16 8.13
C LYS A 109 -7.18 24.03 9.26
N ILE A 110 -8.47 24.11 8.93
CA ILE A 110 -9.57 24.06 9.90
C ILE A 110 -10.15 22.64 9.96
N ARG A 111 -9.83 21.90 11.02
CA ARG A 111 -10.29 20.51 11.23
C ARG A 111 -11.80 20.29 11.11
N ARG A 112 -12.61 21.29 11.51
CA ARG A 112 -14.08 21.22 11.40
C ARG A 112 -14.54 21.32 9.94
N LEU A 113 -13.90 22.16 9.15
CA LEU A 113 -14.19 22.31 7.72
C LEU A 113 -13.75 21.07 6.95
N ALA A 114 -12.57 20.52 7.27
CA ALA A 114 -12.11 19.27 6.68
C ALA A 114 -13.12 18.14 6.90
N ARG A 115 -13.58 17.95 8.15
CA ARG A 115 -14.63 16.97 8.48
C ARG A 115 -15.96 17.24 7.77
N ALA A 116 -16.36 18.51 7.62
CA ALA A 116 -17.60 18.87 6.93
C ALA A 116 -17.54 18.56 5.43
N ILE A 117 -16.41 18.85 4.76
CA ILE A 117 -16.20 18.54 3.33
C ILE A 117 -16.17 17.02 3.14
N ALA A 118 -15.35 16.34 3.94
CA ALA A 118 -15.21 14.90 3.92
C ALA A 118 -16.53 14.15 4.21
N GLY A 119 -17.35 14.64 5.12
CA GLY A 119 -18.62 14.01 5.48
C GLY A 119 -19.76 14.25 4.48
N ASN A 120 -19.54 15.07 3.45
CA ASN A 120 -20.59 15.47 2.51
C ASN A 120 -20.66 14.53 1.29
N THR A 121 -21.72 13.72 1.21
CA THR A 121 -21.94 12.75 0.12
C THR A 121 -22.00 13.40 -1.26
N SER A 122 -22.57 14.61 -1.39
CA SER A 122 -22.66 15.32 -2.67
C SER A 122 -21.28 15.73 -3.19
N LEU A 123 -20.41 16.20 -2.30
CA LEU A 123 -19.03 16.54 -2.66
C LEU A 123 -18.22 15.27 -3.00
N ARG A 124 -18.38 14.17 -2.25
CA ARG A 124 -17.77 12.88 -2.61
C ARG A 124 -18.20 12.41 -3.99
N GLY A 125 -19.50 12.49 -4.31
CA GLY A 125 -20.03 12.14 -5.63
C GLY A 125 -19.44 13.01 -6.75
N LEU A 126 -19.30 14.32 -6.52
CA LEU A 126 -18.66 15.24 -7.47
C LEU A 126 -17.18 14.88 -7.71
N PHE A 127 -16.43 14.60 -6.65
CA PHE A 127 -15.03 14.21 -6.74
C PHE A 127 -14.85 12.85 -7.41
N GLY A 128 -15.73 11.88 -7.11
CA GLY A 128 -15.73 10.56 -7.75
C GLY A 128 -16.07 10.61 -9.25
N ALA A 129 -16.77 11.65 -9.71
CA ALA A 129 -17.07 11.86 -11.12
C ALA A 129 -15.89 12.42 -11.93
N ALA A 130 -14.87 12.99 -11.26
CA ALA A 130 -13.68 13.55 -11.90
C ALA A 130 -12.54 12.52 -11.87
N PRO A 131 -12.17 11.92 -13.02
CA PRO A 131 -11.15 10.86 -13.05
C PRO A 131 -9.84 11.29 -12.38
N ALA A 132 -9.37 12.49 -12.75
CA ALA A 132 -8.12 13.12 -12.28
C ALA A 132 -7.95 13.15 -10.75
N VAL A 133 -9.06 13.25 -10.00
CA VAL A 133 -9.00 13.31 -8.54
C VAL A 133 -8.40 12.03 -7.99
N ARG A 134 -8.75 10.88 -8.56
CA ARG A 134 -8.25 9.57 -8.13
C ARG A 134 -6.73 9.47 -8.29
N GLU A 135 -6.18 9.93 -9.40
CA GLU A 135 -4.73 9.90 -9.60
C GLU A 135 -4.01 10.84 -8.64
N ILE A 136 -4.55 12.05 -8.42
CA ILE A 136 -3.96 13.03 -7.50
C ILE A 136 -3.91 12.50 -6.07
N VAL A 137 -5.01 11.97 -5.55
CA VAL A 137 -5.05 11.46 -4.17
C VAL A 137 -4.18 10.22 -4.00
N THR A 138 -4.08 9.39 -5.04
CA THR A 138 -3.17 8.22 -5.04
C THR A 138 -1.72 8.66 -4.92
N LEU A 139 -1.29 9.62 -5.76
CA LEU A 139 0.07 10.13 -5.72
C LEU A 139 0.37 10.83 -4.38
N ALA A 140 -0.56 11.66 -3.89
CA ALA A 140 -0.41 12.33 -2.61
C ALA A 140 -0.21 11.35 -1.45
N LYS A 141 -0.93 10.22 -1.43
CA LYS A 141 -0.76 9.18 -0.41
C LYS A 141 0.57 8.43 -0.54
N LEU A 142 1.10 8.28 -1.75
CA LEU A 142 2.40 7.63 -1.98
C LEU A 142 3.60 8.55 -1.66
N GLU A 143 3.41 9.87 -1.62
CA GLU A 143 4.42 10.86 -1.24
C GLU A 143 4.47 11.17 0.26
N ALA A 144 3.41 10.87 1.00
CA ALA A 144 3.25 11.16 2.43
C ALA A 144 4.11 10.25 3.33
#